data_AF-A0A158KP63-F1
#
_entry.id   AF-A0A158KP63-F1
#
_cell.length_a   1.000
_cell.length_b   1.000
_cell.length_c   1.000
_cell.angle_alpha   90.00
_cell.angle_beta   90.00
_cell.angle_gamma   90.00
#
_symmetry.space_group_name_H-M   'P 1'
#
loop_
_entity.id
_entity.type
_entity.pdbx_description
1 polymer ?
#
loop_
_entity_poly.entity_id
_entity_poly.type
_entity_poly.pdbx_seq_one_letter_code
_entity_poly.pdbx_strand_id
1 'polypeptide(L)'
;MGTVIDLATGEYRLPTRRQVRLAGLFRKRVAFFREAAATFGEGPTAFTSDAQIIDIYQKVTRDFSEACRLAGKTPPNRWIMNFIVLKFLEVGEVVGAEILGALLECEIRWYLQCGLRKIYDYELRP
;
A
#
# COMPACT_ATOMS: atom_id res chain seq x y z
N MET A 1 22.08 14.59 1.62
CA MET A 1 21.15 14.31 2.73
C MET A 1 20.26 15.54 2.89
N GLY A 2 18.95 15.43 2.66
CA GLY A 2 18.03 16.57 2.75
C GLY A 2 17.69 16.88 4.21
N THR A 3 17.90 18.13 4.62
CA THR A 3 17.42 18.70 5.89
C THR A 3 15.90 18.81 5.90
N VAL A 4 15.26 18.54 7.04
CA VAL A 4 13.82 18.76 7.23
C VAL A 4 13.66 20.09 7.99
N ILE A 5 12.86 21.01 7.44
CA ILE A 5 12.53 22.28 8.09
C ILE A 5 11.25 22.06 8.90
N ASP A 6 11.33 22.30 10.20
CA ASP A 6 10.13 22.37 11.04
C ASP A 6 9.42 23.69 10.74
N LEU A 7 8.31 23.64 9.99
CA LEU A 7 7.58 24.83 9.54
C LEU A 7 6.93 25.60 10.69
N ALA A 8 6.80 25.00 11.88
CA ALA A 8 6.24 25.67 13.05
C ALA A 8 7.28 26.46 13.85
N THR A 9 8.56 26.05 13.80
CA THR A 9 9.64 26.67 14.59
C THR A 9 10.75 27.30 13.76
N GLY A 10 10.78 27.03 12.45
CA GLY A 10 11.86 27.44 11.55
C GLY A 10 13.18 26.69 11.78
N GLU A 11 13.20 25.68 12.65
CA GLU A 11 14.41 24.95 12.99
C GLU A 11 14.77 23.88 11.95
N TYR A 12 16.05 23.82 11.62
CA TYR A 12 16.62 22.74 10.80
C TYR A 12 16.88 21.51 11.67
N ARG A 13 16.16 20.42 11.40
CA ARG A 13 16.39 19.14 12.09
C ARG A 13 16.99 18.13 11.13
N LEU A 14 18.10 17.54 11.56
CA LEU A 14 18.67 16.38 10.86
C LEU A 14 17.73 15.18 11.05
N PRO A 15 17.37 14.47 9.97
CA PRO A 15 16.52 13.30 10.09
C PRO A 15 17.24 12.21 10.90
N THR A 16 16.50 11.59 11.82
CA THR A 16 16.99 10.47 12.60
C THR A 16 17.36 9.28 11.70
N ARG A 17 18.28 8.42 12.14
CA ARG A 17 18.62 7.18 11.42
C ARG A 17 17.39 6.34 11.06
N ARG A 18 16.38 6.33 11.95
CA ARG A 18 15.10 5.64 11.74
C ARG A 18 14.33 6.24 10.56
N GLN A 19 14.21 7.56 10.50
CA GLN A 19 13.53 8.26 9.40
C GLN A 19 14.24 8.02 8.07
N VAL A 20 15.58 8.10 8.04
CA VAL A 20 16.36 7.82 6.81
C VAL A 20 16.13 6.38 6.34
N ARG A 21 16.15 5.41 7.25
CA ARG A 21 15.88 4.00 6.92
C ARG A 21 14.47 3.81 6.40
N LEU A 22 13.47 4.42 7.04
CA LEU A 22 12.07 4.33 6.64
C LEU A 22 11.85 4.93 5.25
N ALA A 23 12.42 6.10 4.97
CA ALA A 23 12.39 6.71 3.65
C ALA A 23 13.04 5.81 2.59
N GLY A 24 14.15 5.14 2.93
CA GLY A 24 14.77 4.15 2.06
C GLY A 24 13.85 2.96 1.74
N LEU A 25 13.09 2.46 2.72
CA LEU A 25 12.12 1.40 2.52
C LEU A 25 10.94 1.84 1.66
N PHE A 26 10.41 3.04 1.89
CA PHE A 26 9.33 3.60 1.08
C PHE A 26 9.74 3.81 -0.38
N ARG A 27 10.94 4.32 -0.64
CA ARG A 27 11.46 4.42 -2.02
C ARG A 27 11.52 3.06 -2.72
N LYS A 28 12.03 2.02 -2.03
CA LYS A 28 12.04 0.66 -2.58
C LYS A 28 10.63 0.13 -2.84
N ARG A 29 9.67 0.48 -1.99
CA ARG A 29 8.28 0.05 -2.12
C ARG A 29 7.59 0.73 -3.30
N VAL A 30 7.77 2.03 -3.45
CA VAL A 30 7.28 2.80 -4.61
C VAL A 30 7.87 2.22 -5.89
N ALA A 31 9.19 2.04 -5.96
CA ALA A 31 9.85 1.49 -7.15
C ALA A 31 9.26 0.13 -7.55
N PHE A 32 9.03 -0.76 -6.58
CA PHE A 32 8.38 -2.04 -6.82
C PHE A 32 6.98 -1.90 -7.47
N PHE A 33 6.12 -1.01 -6.94
CA PHE A 33 4.77 -0.84 -7.49
C PHE A 33 4.78 -0.21 -8.88
N ARG A 34 5.70 0.71 -9.15
CA ARG A 34 5.90 1.30 -10.49
C ARG A 34 6.35 0.26 -11.51
N GLU A 35 7.29 -0.60 -11.13
CA GLU A 35 7.81 -1.66 -11.99
C GLU A 35 6.75 -2.72 -12.28
N ALA A 36 5.99 -3.13 -11.26
CA ALA A 36 4.87 -4.04 -11.42
C ALA A 36 3.80 -3.45 -12.36
N ALA A 37 3.39 -2.20 -12.14
CA ALA A 37 2.47 -1.47 -13.00
C ALA A 37 2.94 -1.45 -14.47
N ALA A 38 4.20 -1.11 -14.71
CA ALA A 38 4.79 -1.08 -16.05
C ALA A 38 4.81 -2.46 -16.73
N THR A 39 4.94 -3.54 -15.97
CA THR A 39 4.98 -4.92 -16.49
C THR A 39 3.60 -5.44 -16.86
N PHE A 40 2.58 -5.14 -16.04
CA PHE A 40 1.23 -5.67 -16.22
C PHE A 40 0.29 -4.71 -16.99
N GLY A 41 0.73 -3.48 -17.28
CA GLY A 41 -0.10 -2.47 -17.93
C GLY A 41 -1.22 -1.93 -17.03
N GLU A 42 -1.06 -2.08 -15.71
CA GLU A 42 -2.01 -1.68 -14.68
C GLU A 42 -1.48 -0.44 -13.93
N GLY A 43 -2.33 0.30 -13.21
CA GLY A 43 -1.87 1.39 -12.33
C GLY A 43 -1.00 0.87 -11.16
N PRO A 44 -0.17 1.70 -10.50
CA PRO A 44 -0.15 3.17 -10.57
C PRO A 44 0.73 3.76 -11.69
N THR A 45 0.15 4.59 -12.55
CA THR A 45 0.87 5.43 -13.53
C THR A 45 1.33 6.74 -12.90
N ALA A 46 2.00 7.61 -13.68
CA ALA A 46 2.51 8.90 -13.26
C ALA A 46 1.46 9.82 -12.57
N PHE A 47 0.16 9.57 -12.75
CA PHE A 47 -0.92 10.32 -12.09
C PHE A 47 -1.04 10.04 -10.60
N THR A 48 -0.68 8.85 -10.14
CA THR A 48 -0.65 8.51 -8.71
C THR A 48 0.70 8.94 -8.14
N SER A 49 0.75 9.85 -7.17
CA SER A 49 2.00 10.28 -6.53
C SER A 49 2.61 9.21 -5.62
N ASP A 50 3.92 9.29 -5.38
CA ASP A 50 4.62 8.37 -4.48
C ASP A 50 4.08 8.40 -3.05
N ALA A 51 3.63 9.57 -2.58
CA ALA A 51 2.98 9.71 -1.28
C ALA A 51 1.66 8.92 -1.24
N GLN A 52 0.82 9.06 -2.27
CA GLN A 52 -0.44 8.30 -2.38
C GLN A 52 -0.19 6.79 -2.45
N ILE A 53 0.85 6.34 -3.16
CA ILE A 53 1.23 4.92 -3.19
C ILE A 53 1.51 4.41 -1.77
N ILE A 54 2.28 5.16 -0.98
CA ILE A 54 2.62 4.79 0.40
C ILE A 54 1.39 4.85 1.31
N ASP A 55 0.54 5.86 1.19
CA ASP A 55 -0.66 5.99 2.00
C ASP A 55 -1.63 4.82 1.76
N ILE A 56 -1.86 4.45 0.50
CA ILE A 56 -2.68 3.30 0.12
C ILE A 56 -2.04 2.01 0.63
N TYR A 57 -0.73 1.82 0.40
CA TYR A 57 0.00 0.66 0.90
C TYR A 57 -0.15 0.50 2.42
N GLN A 58 0.07 1.56 3.19
CA GLN A 58 -0.03 1.54 4.64
C GLN A 58 -1.45 1.27 5.12
N LYS A 59 -2.44 1.91 4.48
CA LYS A 59 -3.85 1.74 4.84
C LYS A 59 -4.32 0.30 4.61
N VAL A 60 -4.13 -0.22 3.41
CA VAL A 60 -4.52 -1.59 3.05
C VAL A 60 -3.81 -2.60 3.94
N THR A 61 -2.49 -2.49 4.11
CA THR A 61 -1.74 -3.47 4.91
C THR A 61 -2.14 -3.47 6.39
N ARG A 62 -2.39 -2.29 6.97
CA ARG A 62 -2.85 -2.17 8.36
C ARG A 62 -4.23 -2.78 8.52
N ASP A 63 -5.18 -2.43 7.67
CA ASP A 63 -6.58 -2.83 7.84
C ASP A 63 -6.74 -4.35 7.61
N PHE A 64 -5.99 -4.94 6.65
CA PHE A 64 -5.92 -6.40 6.51
C PHE A 64 -5.25 -7.08 7.70
N SER A 65 -4.14 -6.53 8.22
CA SER A 65 -3.46 -7.09 9.39
C SER A 65 -4.38 -7.15 10.61
N GLU A 66 -5.17 -6.09 10.81
CA GLU A 66 -6.17 -6.03 11.87
C GLU A 66 -7.30 -7.03 11.64
N ALA A 67 -7.79 -7.16 10.41
CA ALA A 67 -8.82 -8.16 10.08
C ALA A 67 -8.32 -9.60 10.30
N CYS A 68 -7.06 -9.90 9.97
CA CYS A 68 -6.45 -11.20 10.24
C CYS A 68 -6.40 -11.49 11.74
N ARG A 69 -6.00 -10.49 12.53
CA ARG A 69 -5.98 -10.56 13.99
C ARG A 69 -7.37 -10.84 14.56
N LEU A 70 -8.40 -10.13 14.08
CA LEU A 70 -9.79 -10.31 14.52
C LEU A 70 -10.37 -11.68 14.12
N ALA A 71 -10.02 -12.19 12.94
CA ALA A 71 -10.48 -13.49 12.47
C ALA A 71 -9.69 -14.68 13.04
N GLY A 72 -8.61 -14.43 13.79
CA GLY A 72 -7.67 -15.48 14.22
C GLY A 72 -6.98 -16.20 13.05
N LYS A 73 -6.85 -15.52 11.90
CA LYS A 73 -6.29 -16.09 10.66
C LYS A 73 -4.85 -15.60 10.45
N THR A 74 -4.05 -16.44 9.79
CA THR A 74 -2.71 -16.05 9.35
C THR A 74 -2.80 -14.93 8.30
N PRO A 75 -2.00 -13.85 8.43
CA PRO A 75 -1.95 -12.81 7.42
C PRO A 75 -1.54 -13.35 6.05
N PRO A 76 -2.05 -12.78 4.94
CA PRO A 76 -1.56 -13.14 3.62
C PRO A 76 -0.06 -12.91 3.53
N ASN A 77 0.63 -13.74 2.75
CA ASN A 77 2.07 -13.58 2.56
C ASN A 77 2.38 -12.23 1.87
N ARG A 78 3.65 -11.82 1.91
CA ARG A 78 4.08 -10.53 1.37
C ARG A 78 3.71 -10.33 -0.11
N TRP A 79 3.74 -11.37 -0.92
CA TRP A 79 3.42 -11.30 -2.34
C TRP A 79 1.93 -11.04 -2.56
N ILE A 80 1.07 -11.81 -1.89
CA ILE A 80 -0.38 -11.62 -1.93
C ILE A 80 -0.74 -10.21 -1.42
N MET A 81 -0.13 -9.74 -0.33
CA MET A 81 -0.39 -8.38 0.15
C MET A 81 0.05 -7.31 -0.83
N ASN A 82 1.18 -7.48 -1.52
CA ASN A 82 1.59 -6.56 -2.57
C ASN A 82 0.57 -6.56 -3.73
N PHE A 83 0.06 -7.72 -4.12
CA PHE A 83 -0.93 -7.83 -5.19
C PHE A 83 -2.27 -7.18 -4.83
N ILE A 84 -2.75 -7.39 -3.60
CA ILE A 84 -3.93 -6.70 -3.07
C ILE A 84 -3.72 -5.18 -3.17
N VAL A 85 -2.60 -4.67 -2.67
CA VAL A 85 -2.29 -3.23 -2.74
C VAL A 85 -2.25 -2.72 -4.18
N LEU A 86 -1.67 -3.48 -5.12
CA LEU A 86 -1.65 -3.12 -6.54
C LEU A 86 -3.08 -2.94 -7.09
N LYS A 87 -4.01 -3.84 -6.75
CA LYS A 87 -5.42 -3.70 -7.15
C LYS A 87 -6.09 -2.46 -6.55
N PHE A 88 -5.77 -2.08 -5.32
CA PHE A 88 -6.26 -0.82 -4.75
C PHE A 88 -5.64 0.41 -5.44
N LEU A 89 -4.37 0.35 -5.85
CA LEU A 89 -3.73 1.43 -6.61
C LEU A 89 -4.37 1.60 -7.98
N GLU A 90 -4.62 0.49 -8.68
CA GLU A 90 -5.30 0.46 -9.97
C GLU A 90 -6.71 1.08 -9.88
N VAL A 91 -7.53 0.63 -8.92
CA VAL A 91 -8.88 1.19 -8.70
C VAL A 91 -8.82 2.67 -8.38
N GLY A 92 -7.86 3.10 -7.55
CA GLY A 92 -7.73 4.51 -7.16
C GLY A 92 -7.46 5.42 -8.33
N GLU A 93 -6.75 4.91 -9.35
CA GLU A 93 -6.42 5.65 -10.54
C GLU A 93 -7.54 5.64 -11.60
N VAL A 94 -8.23 4.51 -11.76
CA VAL A 94 -9.30 4.35 -12.75
C VAL A 94 -10.63 4.96 -12.27
N VAL A 95 -10.97 4.77 -11.00
CA VAL A 95 -12.29 5.11 -10.44
C VAL A 95 -12.23 6.36 -9.58
N GLY A 96 -11.08 6.66 -8.97
CA GLY A 96 -10.90 7.80 -8.06
C GLY A 96 -10.50 7.37 -6.65
N ALA A 97 -9.75 8.22 -5.95
CA ALA A 97 -9.23 7.90 -4.62
C ALA A 97 -10.32 7.87 -3.53
N GLU A 98 -11.43 8.56 -3.75
CA GLU A 98 -12.56 8.69 -2.84
C GLU A 98 -13.28 7.36 -2.57
N ILE A 99 -13.32 6.45 -3.55
CA ILE A 99 -14.01 5.16 -3.39
C ILE A 99 -13.18 4.12 -2.64
N LEU A 100 -11.86 4.32 -2.53
CA LEU A 100 -10.94 3.34 -1.96
C LEU A 100 -11.26 2.98 -0.51
N GLY A 101 -11.74 3.95 0.28
CA GLY A 101 -12.13 3.70 1.66
C GLY A 101 -13.30 2.72 1.76
N ALA A 102 -14.37 2.97 1.00
CA ALA A 102 -15.55 2.12 1.00
C ALA A 102 -15.26 0.73 0.41
N LEU A 103 -14.46 0.68 -0.67
CA LEU A 103 -14.04 -0.60 -1.26
C LEU A 103 -13.23 -1.43 -0.26
N LEU A 104 -12.28 -0.81 0.45
CA LEU A 104 -11.47 -1.51 1.45
C LEU A 104 -12.34 -2.05 2.57
N GLU A 105 -13.31 -1.28 3.07
CA GLU A 105 -14.24 -1.75 4.09
C GLU A 105 -15.07 -2.95 3.62
N CYS A 106 -15.57 -2.92 2.37
CA CYS A 106 -16.26 -4.06 1.77
C CYS A 106 -15.34 -5.30 1.67
N GLU A 107 -14.08 -5.10 1.28
CA GLU A 107 -13.12 -6.18 1.13
C GLU A 107 -12.73 -6.81 2.48
N ILE A 108 -12.54 -5.99 3.50
CA ILE A 108 -12.28 -6.45 4.87
C ILE A 108 -13.48 -7.23 5.41
N ARG A 109 -14.71 -6.73 5.24
CA ARG A 109 -15.92 -7.46 5.65
C ARG A 109 -16.03 -8.81 4.96
N TRP A 110 -15.76 -8.85 3.66
CA TRP A 110 -15.71 -10.11 2.92
C TRP A 110 -14.65 -11.06 3.47
N TYR A 111 -13.44 -10.56 3.72
CA TYR A 111 -12.34 -11.37 4.28
C TYR A 111 -12.69 -12.00 5.62
N LEU A 112 -13.34 -11.24 6.51
CA LEU A 112 -13.78 -11.74 7.82
C LEU A 112 -14.81 -12.87 7.66
N GLN A 113 -15.78 -12.72 6.76
CA GLN A 113 -16.88 -13.68 6.57
C GLN A 113 -16.49 -14.91 5.74
N CYS A 114 -15.80 -14.69 4.62
CA CYS A 114 -15.58 -15.70 3.58
C CYS A 114 -14.10 -16.07 3.40
N GLY A 115 -13.18 -15.35 4.06
CA GLY A 115 -11.75 -15.46 3.78
C GLY A 115 -11.32 -14.66 2.55
N LEU A 116 -10.05 -14.81 2.19
CA LEU A 116 -9.46 -14.06 1.09
C LEU A 116 -10.14 -14.43 -0.25
N ARG A 117 -10.48 -13.42 -1.06
CA ARG A 117 -11.04 -13.68 -2.39
C ARG A 117 -10.07 -14.47 -3.25
N LYS A 118 -10.61 -15.38 -4.06
CA LYS A 118 -9.86 -16.16 -5.05
C LYS A 118 -9.14 -15.30 -6.08
N ILE A 119 -9.62 -14.08 -6.35
CA ILE A 119 -8.92 -13.15 -7.26
C ILE A 119 -7.52 -12.79 -6.74
N TYR A 120 -7.30 -12.80 -5.43
CA TYR A 120 -5.99 -12.59 -4.81
C TYR A 120 -5.17 -13.87 -4.67
N ASP A 121 -5.79 -15.02 -4.93
CA ASP A 121 -5.16 -16.33 -5.04
C ASP A 121 -4.57 -16.55 -6.45
N TYR A 122 -4.24 -15.45 -7.13
CA TYR A 122 -3.47 -15.52 -8.36
C TYR A 122 -2.10 -16.08 -8.00
N GLU A 123 -1.86 -17.33 -8.39
CA GLU A 123 -0.53 -17.89 -8.49
C GLU A 123 0.25 -17.05 -9.52
N LEU A 124 0.80 -15.92 -9.10
CA LEU A 124 2.02 -15.40 -9.72
C LEU A 124 3.10 -16.42 -9.38
N ARG A 125 3.11 -17.54 -10.10
CA ARG A 125 4.18 -18.53 -10.03
C ARG A 125 5.48 -17.79 -10.38
N PRO A 126 6.57 -18.03 -9.65
CA PRO A 126 7.89 -17.63 -10.11
C PRO A 126 8.20 -18.23 -11.49
#